data_AF-A0A317VEA5-F1
#
_entry.id   AF-A0A317VEA5-F1
#
_cell.length_a   1.000
_cell.length_b   1.000
_cell.length_c   1.000
_cell.angle_alpha   90.00
_cell.angle_beta   90.00
_cell.angle_gamma   90.00
#
_symmetry.space_group_name_H-M   'P 1'
#
loop_
_entity.id
_entity.type
_entity.pdbx_description
1 polymer ?
#
loop_
_entity_poly.entity_id
_entity_poly.type
_entity_poly.pdbx_seq_one_letter_code
_entity_poly.pdbx_strand_id
1 'polypeptide(L)'
;MILRSYINWSEGNDYIGVEVAFPGGSTWKMERKIRKVEVLHTQDDYEELNSLIKIQIQIPLYKTATQGPSEHAKQADPDIPHLASNEIEALTILTQAKCSSSPYLIDSMNRQQTDGWVPGGYIHYIVMEMLPGVTVCD
;
A
#
# COMPACT_ATOMS: atom_id res chain seq x y z
N MET A 1 -12.22 -7.13 -21.38
CA MET A 1 -13.30 -7.05 -20.37
C MET A 1 -12.69 -7.50 -19.05
N ILE A 2 -12.46 -6.58 -18.12
CA ILE A 2 -11.75 -6.84 -16.86
C ILE A 2 -12.81 -6.84 -15.75
N LEU A 3 -12.99 -7.97 -15.07
CA LEU A 3 -13.93 -8.11 -13.96
C LEU A 3 -13.22 -7.62 -12.70
N ARG A 4 -13.74 -6.54 -12.08
CA ARG A 4 -13.42 -6.23 -10.67
C ARG A 4 -13.76 -7.46 -9.83
N SER A 5 -12.97 -7.77 -8.81
CA SER A 5 -13.14 -9.02 -8.06
C SER A 5 -14.46 -9.07 -7.26
N TYR A 6 -15.09 -7.93 -7.00
CA TYR A 6 -16.26 -7.74 -6.12
C TYR A 6 -16.02 -8.27 -4.68
N ILE A 7 -14.77 -8.56 -4.32
CA ILE A 7 -14.37 -9.07 -3.01
C ILE A 7 -13.82 -7.90 -2.21
N ASN A 8 -14.32 -7.72 -0.99
CA ASN A 8 -13.78 -6.69 -0.11
C ASN A 8 -12.53 -7.24 0.60
N TRP A 9 -11.34 -7.10 -0.02
CA TRP A 9 -10.05 -7.61 0.51
C TRP A 9 -9.55 -6.98 1.82
N SER A 10 -10.41 -6.23 2.52
CA SER A 10 -10.22 -5.58 3.81
C SER A 10 -11.49 -4.78 4.06
N GLU A 11 -12.05 -4.85 5.26
CA GLU A 11 -13.10 -3.90 5.61
C GLU A 11 -12.47 -2.50 5.67
N GLY A 12 -13.26 -1.47 5.38
CA GLY A 12 -12.73 -0.14 5.10
C GLY A 12 -11.87 0.46 6.22
N ASN A 13 -11.97 -0.07 7.44
CA ASN A 13 -11.44 0.53 8.65
C ASN A 13 -10.44 -0.34 9.42
N ASP A 14 -10.03 -1.50 8.90
CA ASP A 14 -9.18 -2.47 9.63
C ASP A 14 -7.84 -1.90 10.13
N TYR A 15 -7.39 -0.82 9.49
CA TYR A 15 -6.14 -0.15 9.82
C TYR A 15 -6.34 1.14 10.62
N ILE A 16 -7.56 1.65 10.79
CA ILE A 16 -7.78 2.93 11.48
C ILE A 16 -7.52 2.79 12.97
N GLY A 17 -6.71 3.71 13.50
CA GLY A 17 -6.26 3.70 14.89
C GLY A 17 -5.06 2.79 15.17
N VAL A 18 -4.62 2.00 14.19
CA VAL A 18 -3.42 1.16 14.32
C VAL A 18 -2.18 2.05 14.34
N GLU A 19 -1.28 1.79 15.28
CA GLU A 19 0.04 2.41 15.35
C GLU A 19 1.10 1.43 14.80
N VAL A 20 1.93 1.93 13.89
CA VAL A 20 2.97 1.14 13.24
C VAL A 20 4.31 1.85 13.39
N ALA A 21 5.24 1.17 14.07
CA ALA A 21 6.63 1.56 14.13
C ALA A 21 7.39 1.04 12.90
N PHE A 22 8.17 1.92 12.28
CA PHE A 22 8.97 1.65 11.10
C PHE A 22 10.46 1.53 11.44
N PRO A 23 11.25 0.83 10.62
CA PRO A 23 12.68 0.60 10.87
C PRO A 23 13.52 1.87 10.95
N GLY A 24 13.12 2.96 10.30
CA GLY A 24 13.78 4.27 10.39
C GLY A 24 13.60 4.98 11.73
N GLY A 25 12.88 4.38 12.68
CA GLY A 25 12.61 4.93 14.01
C GLY A 25 11.36 5.82 14.08
N SER A 26 10.64 5.97 12.96
CA SER A 26 9.37 6.70 12.91
C SER A 26 8.20 5.81 13.38
N THR A 27 7.20 6.41 14.03
CA THR A 27 5.96 5.71 14.42
C THR A 27 4.78 6.51 13.91
N TRP A 28 3.85 5.82 13.24
CA TRP A 28 2.71 6.44 12.59
C TRP A 28 1.41 5.80 13.00
N LYS A 29 0.40 6.62 13.21
CA LYS A 29 -0.98 6.20 13.46
C LYS A 29 -1.81 6.43 12.21
N MET A 30 -2.52 5.40 11.77
CA MET A 30 -3.47 5.54 10.68
C MET A 30 -4.73 6.24 11.18
N GLU A 31 -4.93 7.51 10.83
CA GLU A 31 -6.08 8.29 11.31
C GLU A 31 -7.31 8.15 10.41
N ARG A 32 -7.10 8.12 9.09
CA ARG A 32 -8.17 7.98 8.10
C ARG A 32 -7.71 7.21 6.88
N LYS A 33 -8.66 6.57 6.22
CA LYS A 33 -8.45 5.92 4.94
C LYS A 33 -8.68 6.93 3.84
N ILE A 34 -7.67 7.13 3.01
CA ILE A 34 -7.75 8.01 1.84
C ILE A 34 -8.33 7.24 0.65
N ARG A 35 -7.77 6.06 0.34
CA ARG A 35 -8.20 5.25 -0.82
C ARG A 35 -7.89 3.77 -0.60
N LYS A 36 -8.67 2.89 -1.23
CA LYS A 36 -8.33 1.47 -1.44
C LYS A 36 -8.39 1.19 -2.94
N VAL A 37 -7.37 0.50 -3.42
CA VAL A 37 -7.23 0.20 -4.85
C VAL A 37 -6.82 -1.25 -4.97
N GLU A 38 -7.65 -2.05 -5.62
CA GLU A 38 -7.15 -3.25 -6.31
C GLU A 38 -6.49 -2.74 -7.58
N VAL A 39 -5.19 -2.98 -7.76
CA VAL A 39 -4.46 -2.43 -8.90
C VAL A 39 -4.86 -3.15 -10.19
N LEU A 40 -5.92 -2.64 -10.82
CA LEU A 40 -6.14 -2.46 -12.26
C LEU A 40 -6.94 -1.13 -12.39
N HIS A 41 -6.26 -0.05 -12.84
CA HIS A 41 -6.60 1.39 -12.83
C HIS A 41 -8.02 1.88 -12.43
N THR A 42 -8.11 2.91 -11.55
CA THR A 42 -8.98 4.13 -11.63
C THR A 42 -8.95 4.99 -10.33
N GLN A 43 -9.13 6.32 -10.48
CA GLN A 43 -8.95 7.54 -9.62
C GLN A 43 -9.53 7.57 -8.17
N ASP A 44 -9.23 8.65 -7.41
CA ASP A 44 -10.16 9.48 -6.57
C ASP A 44 -9.44 10.51 -5.65
N ASP A 45 -10.22 11.45 -5.08
CA ASP A 45 -9.90 12.74 -4.44
C ASP A 45 -9.21 12.74 -3.06
N TYR A 46 -8.61 13.89 -2.69
CA TYR A 46 -7.74 14.07 -1.51
C TYR A 46 -8.12 15.30 -0.66
N GLU A 47 -7.88 15.21 0.65
CA GLU A 47 -7.92 16.34 1.60
C GLU A 47 -6.54 16.51 2.26
N GLU A 48 -6.25 17.71 2.77
CA GLU A 48 -4.98 18.09 3.42
C GLU A 48 -4.60 17.16 4.59
N LEU A 49 -3.45 16.51 4.48
CA LEU A 49 -2.73 15.78 5.52
C LEU A 49 -1.25 16.12 5.35
N ASN A 50 -0.44 15.96 6.40
CA ASN A 50 1.00 16.21 6.34
C ASN A 50 1.80 15.00 5.83
N SER A 51 1.21 13.80 5.87
CA SER A 51 1.85 12.56 5.42
C SER A 51 0.83 11.54 4.94
N LEU A 52 1.27 10.66 4.05
CA LEU A 52 0.47 9.59 3.45
C LEU A 52 1.17 8.25 3.67
N ILE A 53 0.39 7.25 4.09
CA ILE A 53 0.84 5.86 4.17
C ILE A 53 0.18 5.07 3.05
N LYS A 54 0.99 4.53 2.15
CA LYS A 54 0.56 3.58 1.13
C LYS A 54 0.81 2.16 1.65
N ILE A 55 -0.26 1.35 1.68
CA ILE A 55 -0.19 -0.07 2.07
C ILE A 55 -0.44 -0.92 0.83
N GLN A 56 0.52 -1.76 0.48
CA GLN A 56 0.44 -2.72 -0.62
C GLN A 56 0.44 -4.13 -0.03
N ILE A 57 -0.59 -4.92 -0.34
CA ILE A 57 -0.78 -6.26 0.24
C ILE A 57 -0.90 -7.25 -0.91
N GLN A 58 -0.23 -8.39 -0.79
CA GLN A 58 -0.44 -9.48 -1.73
C GLN A 58 -1.85 -10.05 -1.58
N ILE A 59 -2.60 -10.10 -2.68
CA ILE A 59 -3.91 -10.75 -2.75
C ILE A 59 -3.81 -12.10 -3.49
N PRO A 60 -4.69 -13.06 -3.19
CA PRO A 60 -4.78 -14.31 -3.93
C PRO A 60 -5.08 -14.07 -5.40
N LEU A 61 -4.62 -14.98 -6.26
CA LEU A 61 -5.03 -15.01 -7.66
C LEU A 61 -6.56 -15.08 -7.74
N TYR A 62 -7.14 -14.32 -8.68
CA TYR A 62 -8.60 -14.20 -8.81
C TYR A 62 -9.32 -15.55 -8.88
N LYS A 63 -8.77 -16.52 -9.62
CA LYS A 63 -9.38 -17.85 -9.79
C LYS A 63 -9.40 -18.69 -8.51
N THR A 64 -8.53 -18.36 -7.57
CA THR A 64 -8.41 -19.06 -6.29
C THR A 64 -8.99 -18.24 -5.15
N ALA A 65 -9.50 -17.03 -5.38
CA ALA A 65 -9.94 -16.10 -4.35
C ALA A 65 -10.96 -16.66 -3.34
N THR A 66 -11.78 -17.63 -3.76
CA THR A 66 -12.79 -18.30 -2.91
C THR A 66 -12.25 -19.54 -2.20
N GLN A 67 -10.98 -19.88 -2.39
CA GLN A 67 -10.35 -21.03 -1.76
C GLN A 67 -9.88 -20.68 -0.34
N GLY A 68 -9.46 -21.70 0.41
CA GLY A 68 -9.00 -21.53 1.78
C GLY A 68 -7.60 -20.89 1.86
N PRO A 69 -7.21 -20.34 3.02
CA PRO A 69 -5.90 -19.73 3.25
C PRO A 69 -4.71 -20.66 2.92
N SER A 70 -4.88 -21.97 3.06
CA SER A 70 -3.86 -22.97 2.71
C SER A 70 -3.52 -23.00 1.21
N GLU A 71 -4.50 -22.75 0.33
CA GLU A 71 -4.27 -22.68 -1.11
C GLU A 71 -3.67 -21.33 -1.51
N HIS A 72 -4.04 -20.25 -0.82
CA HIS A 72 -3.45 -18.94 -1.02
C HIS A 72 -1.99 -18.91 -0.58
N ALA A 73 -1.64 -19.56 0.53
CA ALA A 73 -0.27 -19.63 1.04
C ALA A 73 0.72 -20.23 0.02
N LYS A 74 0.26 -21.10 -0.89
CA LYS A 74 1.10 -21.63 -1.98
C LYS A 74 1.50 -20.58 -3.02
N GLN A 75 0.79 -19.46 -3.05
CA GLN A 75 1.02 -18.34 -3.96
C GLN A 75 1.87 -17.25 -3.31
N ALA A 76 2.21 -17.42 -2.02
CA ALA A 76 2.99 -16.45 -1.27
C ALA A 76 4.30 -16.15 -1.99
N ASP A 77 4.50 -14.86 -2.26
CA ASP A 77 5.78 -14.33 -2.65
C ASP A 77 6.27 -13.47 -1.47
N PRO A 78 7.32 -13.90 -0.75
CA PRO A 78 7.79 -13.18 0.42
C PRO A 78 8.57 -11.91 0.05
N ASP A 79 8.99 -11.79 -1.21
CA ASP A 79 9.81 -10.68 -1.66
C ASP A 79 8.97 -9.41 -1.88
N ILE A 80 9.63 -8.27 -1.78
CA ILE A 80 9.01 -6.99 -2.10
C ILE A 80 8.65 -7.02 -3.60
N PRO A 81 7.39 -6.76 -3.98
CA PRO A 81 7.02 -6.78 -5.39
C PRO A 81 7.83 -5.71 -6.14
N HIS A 82 8.25 -6.01 -7.36
CA HIS A 82 9.07 -5.10 -8.17
C HIS A 82 8.51 -3.67 -8.25
N LEU A 83 7.18 -3.52 -8.29
CA LEU A 83 6.52 -2.22 -8.28
C LEU A 83 6.80 -1.41 -7.02
N ALA A 84 6.76 -2.05 -5.85
CA ALA A 84 7.07 -1.40 -4.58
C ALA A 84 8.55 -1.05 -4.49
N SER A 85 9.43 -1.98 -4.88
CA SER A 85 10.88 -1.75 -4.90
C SER A 85 11.25 -0.55 -5.78
N ASN A 86 10.71 -0.49 -7.00
CA ASN A 86 10.96 0.62 -7.92
C ASN A 86 10.39 1.95 -7.38
N GLU A 87 9.24 1.92 -6.72
CA GLU A 87 8.64 3.12 -6.11
C GLU A 87 9.51 3.66 -4.97
N ILE A 88 10.01 2.79 -4.08
CA ILE A 88 10.93 3.18 -3.01
C ILE A 88 12.22 3.74 -3.60
N GLU A 89 12.80 3.08 -4.60
CA GLU A 89 14.03 3.53 -5.24
C GLU A 89 13.85 4.92 -5.88
N ALA A 90 12.79 5.09 -6.66
CA ALA A 90 12.47 6.38 -7.28
C ALA A 90 12.25 7.48 -6.24
N LEU A 91 11.43 7.22 -5.22
CA LEU A 91 11.19 8.20 -4.15
C LEU A 91 12.48 8.52 -3.37
N THR A 92 13.34 7.54 -3.14
CA THR A 92 14.65 7.75 -2.48
C THR A 92 15.51 8.72 -3.28
N ILE A 93 15.66 8.48 -4.59
CA ILE A 93 16.44 9.34 -5.49
C ILE A 93 15.87 10.76 -5.52
N LEU A 94 14.56 10.90 -5.69
CA LEU A 94 13.89 12.20 -5.78
C LEU A 94 13.96 12.98 -4.46
N THR A 95 13.89 12.27 -3.32
CA THR A 95 14.06 12.86 -1.99
C THR A 95 15.48 13.37 -1.77
N GLN A 96 16.49 12.57 -2.13
CA GLN A 96 17.89 12.99 -2.04
C GLN A 96 18.19 14.19 -2.93
N ALA A 97 17.57 14.25 -4.11
CA ALA A 97 17.66 15.39 -5.02
C ALA A 97 16.85 16.62 -4.56
N LYS A 98 16.09 16.53 -3.46
CA LYS A 98 15.17 17.59 -2.98
C LYS A 98 14.23 18.08 -4.08
N CYS A 99 13.71 17.13 -4.86
CA CYS A 99 12.81 17.45 -5.97
C CYS A 99 11.50 18.02 -5.42
N SER A 100 11.21 19.29 -5.72
CA SER A 100 9.97 19.96 -5.28
C SER A 100 8.71 19.48 -5.98
N SER A 101 8.84 18.63 -6.99
CA SER A 101 7.71 18.09 -7.79
C SER A 101 7.38 16.64 -7.44
N SER A 102 7.99 16.08 -6.40
CA SER A 102 7.74 14.72 -5.91
C SER A 102 7.57 14.75 -4.41
N PRO A 103 6.71 13.90 -3.82
CA PRO A 103 6.69 13.72 -2.38
C PRO A 103 8.03 13.18 -1.89
N TYR A 104 8.42 13.55 -0.69
CA TYR A 104 9.57 12.96 -0.02
C TYR A 104 9.23 11.62 0.63
N LEU A 105 10.14 10.66 0.48
CA LEU A 105 10.13 9.41 1.23
C LEU A 105 10.46 9.71 2.70
N ILE A 106 9.60 9.27 3.60
CA ILE A 106 9.81 9.39 5.04
C ILE A 106 10.35 8.08 5.60
N ASP A 107 9.67 6.96 5.33
CA ASP A 107 10.07 5.64 5.81
C ASP A 107 9.43 4.54 4.96
N SER A 108 9.93 3.31 5.04
CA SER A 108 9.30 2.15 4.39
C SER A 108 9.55 0.87 5.17
N MET A 109 8.63 -0.08 5.04
CA MET A 109 8.71 -1.34 5.76
C MET A 109 8.05 -2.47 4.98
N ASN A 110 8.71 -3.63 4.96
CA ASN A 110 8.13 -4.87 4.47
C ASN A 110 7.85 -5.82 5.65
N ARG A 111 6.71 -6.51 5.61
CA ARG A 111 6.33 -7.56 6.55
C ARG A 111 5.70 -8.72 5.80
N GLN A 112 5.74 -9.90 6.40
CA GLN A 112 4.97 -11.05 5.91
C GLN A 112 3.56 -11.07 6.52
N GLN A 113 2.60 -11.54 5.75
CA GLN A 113 1.24 -11.82 6.19
C GLN A 113 1.24 -13.08 7.06
N THR A 114 0.78 -12.98 8.30
CA THR A 114 0.60 -14.14 9.20
C THR A 114 -0.78 -14.77 9.04
N ASP A 115 -1.81 -13.94 9.14
CA ASP A 115 -3.23 -14.26 9.19
C ASP A 115 -4.02 -13.47 8.12
N GLY A 116 -3.30 -12.93 7.13
CA GLY A 116 -3.85 -12.21 5.99
C GLY A 116 -4.40 -13.13 4.88
N TRP A 117 -4.79 -12.51 3.77
CA TRP A 117 -5.37 -13.22 2.62
C TRP A 117 -4.44 -14.23 1.97
N VAL A 118 -3.13 -13.94 2.00
CA VAL A 118 -2.08 -14.81 1.48
C VAL A 118 -1.06 -15.02 2.61
N PRO A 119 -1.26 -16.01 3.49
CA PRO A 119 -0.28 -16.31 4.54
C PRO A 119 1.10 -16.58 3.95
N GLY A 120 2.13 -15.91 4.47
CA GLY A 120 3.50 -15.92 3.94
C GLY A 120 3.78 -14.91 2.82
N GLY A 121 2.75 -14.30 2.24
CA GLY A 121 2.88 -13.22 1.25
C GLY A 121 3.27 -11.89 1.88
N TYR A 122 3.47 -10.85 1.07
CA TYR A 122 3.95 -9.55 1.56
C TYR A 122 2.84 -8.60 2.04
N ILE A 123 3.21 -7.72 2.96
CA ILE A 123 2.58 -6.43 3.26
C ILE A 123 3.71 -5.38 3.24
N HIS A 124 3.59 -4.42 2.34
CA HIS A 124 4.54 -3.34 2.18
C HIS A 124 3.91 -1.99 2.55
N TYR A 125 4.64 -1.20 3.33
CA TYR A 125 4.24 0.12 3.79
C TYR A 125 5.24 1.16 3.27
N ILE A 126 4.73 2.22 2.66
CA ILE A 126 5.51 3.39 2.26
C ILE A 126 4.92 4.60 2.96
N VAL A 127 5.70 5.28 3.78
CA VAL A 127 5.36 6.57 4.37
C VAL A 127 6.03 7.65 3.55
N MET A 128 5.24 8.59 3.06
CA MET A 128 5.73 9.70 2.26
C MET A 128 5.02 10.99 2.64
N GLU A 129 5.63 12.11 2.25
CA GLU A 129 4.99 13.41 2.29
C GLU A 129 3.68 13.38 1.50
N MET A 130 2.65 13.99 2.06
CA MET A 130 1.41 14.22 1.35
C MET A 130 1.51 15.57 0.65
N LEU A 131 1.43 15.59 -0.68
CA LEU A 131 1.46 16.84 -1.43
C LEU A 131 0.06 17.46 -1.49
N PRO A 132 -0.07 18.78 -1.27
CA PRO A 132 -1.31 19.48 -1.53
C PRO A 132 -1.56 19.48 -3.04
N GLY A 133 -2.64 18.84 -3.46
CA GLY A 133 -2.99 18.70 -4.86
C GLY A 133 -4.48 18.63 -5.01
N VAL A 134 -5.00 19.36 -5.99
CA VAL A 134 -6.34 19.15 -6.53
C VAL A 134 -6.19 18.34 -7.81
N THR A 135 -7.14 17.46 -8.07
CA THR A 135 -7.17 16.73 -9.34
C THR A 135 -7.34 17.73 -10.49
N VAL A 136 -6.46 17.67 -11.48
CA VAL A 136 -6.53 18.53 -12.68
C VAL A 136 -7.10 17.69 -13.83
N CYS A 137 -8.40 17.43 -13.86
CA CYS A 137 -9.14 16.89 -15.01
C CYS A 137 -10.63 17.30 -14.94
N ASP A 138 -11.17 17.75 -16.08
CA ASP A 138 -12.61 17.90 -16.38
C ASP A 138 -13.28 16.56 -16.69
#